data_AF-A0A8S3F5A1-F1
#
_entry.id   AF-A0A8S3F5A1-F1
#
_cell.length_a   1.000
_cell.length_b   1.000
_cell.length_c   1.000
_cell.angle_alpha   90.00
_cell.angle_beta   90.00
_cell.angle_gamma   90.00
#
_symmetry.space_group_name_H-M   'P 1'
#
loop_
_entity.id
_entity.type
_entity.pdbx_description
1 polymer ?
#
loop_
_entity_poly.entity_id
_entity_poly.type
_entity_poly.pdbx_seq_one_letter_code
_entity_poly.pdbx_strand_id
1 'polypeptide(L)'
;RAKNLRKRAIFLKICRRTIILFALGLILQGGYSRWVNIRIFGVLQRLAACYFFAATLVLIFDDNEDEPYSSQWPIGNDVRQPLRIELSSTLFHFWPQWLFILLITLAWVLITFILKFDDCPRGYLGPGGKHDYGKYQNCTGGAAGYIDRLILRNSHMDGHPTCADIYDTKVPHDPEGLLGILTGTLLCYLGVQAGHSFAHSTRIRRVCAHWLIFGFICGSIGLLLSKGGNSDSWIPINKNLWSLSFVLILAGLAFLILTIFYLLID
;
A
#
# COMPACT_ATOMS: atom_id res chain seq x y z
N ARG A 1 -5.65 -31.59 12.03
CA ARG A 1 -6.90 -31.49 11.22
C ARG A 1 -7.74 -30.26 11.60
N ALA A 2 -7.96 -29.97 12.90
CA ALA A 2 -8.71 -28.80 13.37
C ALA A 2 -8.08 -27.43 12.99
N LYS A 3 -6.75 -27.26 13.12
CA LYS A 3 -6.00 -26.06 12.71
C LYS A 3 -6.27 -25.64 11.26
N ASN A 4 -6.17 -26.58 10.33
CA ASN A 4 -6.45 -26.33 8.91
C ASN A 4 -7.91 -25.96 8.64
N LEU A 5 -8.86 -26.47 9.44
CA LEU A 5 -10.27 -26.09 9.32
C LEU A 5 -10.50 -24.66 9.81
N ARG A 6 -9.82 -24.24 10.88
CA ARG A 6 -9.89 -22.86 11.42
C ARG A 6 -9.28 -21.85 10.46
N LYS A 7 -8.06 -22.10 9.95
CA LYS A 7 -7.43 -21.25 8.93
C LYS A 7 -8.29 -21.12 7.67
N ARG A 8 -8.90 -22.22 7.20
CA ARG A 8 -9.84 -22.19 6.07
C ARG A 8 -11.08 -21.32 6.37
N ALA A 9 -11.64 -21.42 7.57
CA ALA A 9 -12.77 -20.58 7.97
C ALA A 9 -12.40 -19.09 8.02
N ILE A 10 -11.20 -18.74 8.51
CA ILE A 10 -10.70 -17.37 8.51
C ILE A 10 -10.47 -16.89 7.07
N PHE A 11 -9.85 -17.70 6.22
CA PHE A 11 -9.64 -17.39 4.82
C PHE A 11 -10.96 -17.12 4.08
N LEU A 12 -11.97 -17.96 4.28
CA LEU A 12 -13.31 -17.75 3.71
C LEU A 12 -13.96 -16.45 4.22
N LYS A 13 -13.74 -16.07 5.48
CA LYS A 13 -14.19 -14.76 6.00
C LYS A 13 -13.47 -13.60 5.31
N ILE A 14 -12.16 -13.73 5.07
CA ILE A 14 -11.37 -12.74 4.32
C ILE A 14 -11.94 -12.59 2.90
N CYS A 15 -12.08 -13.69 2.16
CA CYS A 15 -12.65 -13.68 0.81
C CYS A 15 -14.05 -13.05 0.78
N ARG A 16 -14.93 -13.43 1.72
CA ARG A 16 -16.30 -12.88 1.80
C ARG A 16 -16.27 -11.36 2.01
N ARG A 17 -15.43 -10.85 2.92
CA ARG A 17 -15.30 -9.41 3.17
C ARG A 17 -14.73 -8.67 1.95
N THR A 18 -13.72 -9.23 1.30
CA THR A 18 -13.15 -8.67 0.06
C THR A 18 -14.20 -8.59 -1.04
N ILE A 19 -14.99 -9.64 -1.27
CA ILE A 19 -16.06 -9.66 -2.27
C ILE A 19 -17.14 -8.62 -1.94
N ILE A 20 -17.57 -8.53 -0.68
CA ILE A 20 -18.58 -7.55 -0.26
C ILE A 20 -18.09 -6.12 -0.48
N LEU A 21 -16.86 -5.80 -0.07
CA LEU A 21 -16.28 -4.46 -0.26
C LEU A 21 -16.13 -4.12 -1.74
N PHE A 22 -15.68 -5.07 -2.55
CA PHE A 22 -15.54 -4.89 -3.99
C PHE A 22 -16.90 -4.68 -4.67
N ALA A 23 -17.91 -5.49 -4.33
CA ALA A 23 -19.27 -5.35 -4.86
C ALA A 23 -19.92 -4.03 -4.44
N LEU A 24 -19.74 -3.60 -3.18
CA LEU A 24 -20.21 -2.30 -2.71
C LEU A 24 -19.56 -1.16 -3.51
N GLY A 25 -18.26 -1.27 -3.79
CA GLY A 25 -17.53 -0.33 -4.65
C GLY A 25 -18.14 -0.23 -6.04
N LEU A 26 -18.41 -1.37 -6.70
CA LEU A 26 -19.04 -1.39 -8.02
C LEU A 26 -20.45 -0.79 -8.01
N ILE A 27 -21.27 -1.06 -6.98
CA ILE A 27 -22.62 -0.50 -6.88
C ILE A 27 -22.56 1.03 -6.73
N LEU A 28 -21.66 1.54 -5.89
CA LEU A 28 -21.49 2.98 -5.69
C LEU A 28 -20.97 3.68 -6.95
N GLN A 29 -20.14 3.01 -7.74
CA GLN A 29 -19.47 3.58 -8.90
C GLN A 29 -20.29 3.43 -10.19
N GLY A 30 -21.07 2.36 -10.33
CA GLY A 30 -21.90 2.08 -11.51
C GLY A 30 -23.21 2.86 -11.58
N GLY A 31 -23.77 3.27 -10.43
CA GLY A 31 -25.07 3.95 -10.38
C GLY A 31 -26.21 3.15 -11.04
N TYR A 32 -27.39 3.77 -11.20
CA TYR A 32 -28.59 3.09 -11.69
C TYR A 32 -28.66 2.91 -13.23
N SER A 33 -27.78 3.56 -14.02
CA SER A 33 -28.07 3.82 -15.45
C SER A 33 -26.90 3.62 -16.43
N ARG A 34 -25.71 3.14 -16.03
CA ARG A 34 -24.54 3.14 -16.93
C ARG A 34 -23.66 1.88 -16.91
N TRP A 35 -24.29 0.71 -16.96
CA TRP A 35 -23.63 -0.62 -16.90
C TRP A 35 -22.58 -0.88 -18.00
N VAL A 36 -22.66 -0.19 -19.14
CA VAL A 36 -21.75 -0.40 -20.29
C VAL A 36 -20.37 0.24 -20.08
N ASN A 37 -20.30 1.38 -19.37
CA ASN A 37 -19.07 2.13 -19.14
C ASN A 37 -18.78 2.28 -17.64
N ILE A 38 -19.00 1.21 -16.86
CA ILE A 38 -18.69 1.25 -15.43
C ILE A 38 -17.18 1.29 -15.27
N ARG A 39 -16.71 2.26 -14.49
CA ARG A 39 -15.35 2.32 -13.97
C ARG A 39 -15.13 1.20 -12.96
N ILE A 40 -14.25 0.26 -13.29
CA ILE A 40 -14.05 -0.97 -12.49
C ILE A 40 -13.27 -0.71 -11.21
N PHE A 41 -12.21 0.11 -11.29
CA PHE A 41 -11.37 0.43 -10.15
C PHE A 41 -11.80 1.72 -9.45
N GLY A 42 -11.91 1.62 -8.13
CA GLY A 42 -12.23 2.70 -7.23
C GLY A 42 -11.58 2.45 -5.87
N VAL A 43 -11.77 3.41 -4.96
CA VAL A 43 -11.14 3.40 -3.64
C VAL A 43 -11.50 2.14 -2.87
N LEU A 44 -12.75 1.71 -2.89
CA LEU A 44 -13.21 0.52 -2.16
C LEU A 44 -12.59 -0.76 -2.73
N GLN A 45 -12.50 -0.88 -4.05
CA GLN A 45 -11.92 -2.03 -4.74
C GLN A 45 -10.44 -2.16 -4.42
N ARG A 46 -9.70 -1.05 -4.44
CA ARG A 46 -8.28 -1.03 -4.04
C ARG A 46 -8.12 -1.42 -2.57
N LEU A 47 -8.91 -0.83 -1.66
CA LEU A 47 -8.86 -1.19 -0.23
C LEU A 47 -9.17 -2.67 0.00
N ALA A 48 -10.15 -3.23 -0.72
CA ALA A 48 -10.50 -4.64 -0.65
C ALA A 48 -9.33 -5.53 -1.10
N ALA A 49 -8.63 -5.16 -2.18
CA ALA A 49 -7.47 -5.88 -2.69
C ALA A 49 -6.27 -5.81 -1.73
N CYS A 50 -5.92 -4.62 -1.24
CA CYS A 50 -4.83 -4.44 -0.26
C CYS A 50 -5.11 -5.25 1.03
N TYR A 51 -6.35 -5.20 1.52
CA TYR A 51 -6.79 -6.01 2.67
C TYR A 51 -6.64 -7.51 2.38
N PHE A 52 -7.09 -7.98 1.21
CA PHE A 52 -6.99 -9.39 0.84
C PHE A 52 -5.53 -9.88 0.87
N PHE A 53 -4.61 -9.15 0.24
CA PHE A 53 -3.20 -9.54 0.19
C PHE A 53 -2.54 -9.49 1.58
N ALA A 54 -2.73 -8.40 2.33
CA ALA A 54 -2.14 -8.27 3.66
C ALA A 54 -2.69 -9.31 4.65
N ALA A 55 -4.01 -9.51 4.70
CA ALA A 55 -4.63 -10.47 5.61
C ALA A 55 -4.29 -11.92 5.27
N THR A 56 -4.23 -12.26 3.97
CA THR A 56 -3.81 -13.60 3.52
C THR A 56 -2.36 -13.87 3.89
N LEU A 57 -1.48 -12.87 3.71
CA LEU A 57 -0.07 -12.99 4.10
C LEU A 57 0.07 -13.31 5.59
N VAL A 58 -0.60 -12.54 6.45
CA VAL A 58 -0.58 -12.76 7.90
C VAL A 58 -1.10 -14.16 8.24
N LEU A 59 -2.22 -14.60 7.64
CA LEU A 59 -2.82 -15.90 7.92
C LEU A 59 -1.93 -17.09 7.51
N ILE A 60 -1.18 -16.95 6.42
CA ILE A 60 -0.26 -17.98 5.93
C ILE A 60 0.86 -18.20 6.96
N PHE A 61 1.47 -17.11 7.42
CA PHE A 61 2.62 -17.12 8.33
C PHE A 61 2.27 -17.08 9.82
N ASP A 62 0.98 -17.18 10.16
CA ASP A 62 0.52 -17.33 11.55
C ASP A 62 0.70 -18.79 12.00
N ASP A 63 1.87 -19.12 12.52
CA ASP A 63 2.23 -20.51 12.85
C ASP A 63 1.75 -20.97 14.23
N ASN A 64 1.34 -20.07 15.12
CA ASN A 64 1.24 -20.37 16.55
C ASN A 64 -0.19 -20.23 17.13
N GLU A 65 -1.18 -20.93 16.58
CA GLU A 65 -2.57 -20.84 17.11
C GLU A 65 -2.79 -21.50 18.49
N ASP A 66 -1.86 -22.35 18.96
CA ASP A 66 -2.05 -23.22 20.13
C ASP A 66 -1.43 -22.68 21.43
N GLU A 67 -0.65 -21.60 21.35
CA GLU A 67 -0.13 -20.89 22.50
C GLU A 67 -0.96 -19.62 22.78
N PRO A 68 -1.24 -19.28 24.06
CA PRO A 68 -1.82 -17.99 24.41
C PRO A 68 -1.12 -16.86 23.65
N TYR A 69 -1.88 -15.92 23.08
CA TYR A 69 -1.31 -14.78 22.33
C TYR A 69 -0.24 -14.01 23.14
N SER A 70 -0.27 -14.11 24.48
CA SER A 70 0.72 -13.57 25.41
C SER A 70 2.05 -14.33 25.50
N SER A 71 2.14 -15.60 25.08
CA SER A 71 3.34 -16.44 25.14
C SER A 71 4.01 -16.68 23.79
N GLN A 72 3.32 -16.32 22.69
CA GLN A 72 3.82 -16.37 21.31
C GLN A 72 5.10 -15.59 21.05
N TRP A 73 5.33 -14.58 21.87
CA TRP A 73 6.49 -13.71 21.79
C TRP A 73 7.54 -14.13 22.79
N PRO A 74 8.83 -14.07 22.43
CA PRO A 74 9.95 -14.46 23.29
C PRO A 74 10.13 -13.55 24.53
N ILE A 75 9.15 -12.69 24.84
CA ILE A 75 9.23 -11.61 25.83
C ILE A 75 8.05 -11.75 26.80
N GLY A 76 7.98 -12.88 27.51
CA GLY A 76 7.15 -12.96 28.71
C GLY A 76 7.67 -11.95 29.74
N ASN A 77 6.90 -10.91 30.06
CA ASN A 77 7.00 -10.00 31.22
C ASN A 77 8.38 -9.45 31.66
N ASP A 78 9.48 -9.70 30.94
CA ASP A 78 10.82 -9.36 31.39
C ASP A 78 11.10 -7.87 31.16
N VAL A 79 11.04 -7.14 32.28
CA VAL A 79 11.08 -5.69 32.37
C VAL A 79 12.42 -5.10 31.91
N ARG A 80 13.49 -5.91 31.87
CA ARG A 80 14.88 -5.45 31.71
C ARG A 80 15.47 -5.55 30.30
N GLN A 81 14.76 -6.10 29.33
CA GLN A 81 15.33 -6.25 27.99
C GLN A 81 15.49 -4.89 27.27
N PRO A 82 16.63 -4.63 26.61
CA PRO A 82 16.89 -3.38 25.90
C PRO A 82 16.09 -3.30 24.59
N LEU A 83 15.59 -2.10 24.28
CA LEU A 83 14.76 -1.79 23.09
C LEU A 83 15.33 -2.31 21.76
N ARG A 84 16.67 -2.37 21.62
CA ARG A 84 17.32 -2.88 20.40
C ARG A 84 17.06 -4.38 20.15
N ILE A 85 16.96 -5.18 21.21
CA ILE A 85 16.72 -6.63 21.12
C ILE A 85 15.23 -6.91 20.83
N GLU A 86 14.35 -6.02 21.28
CA GLU A 86 12.90 -6.07 21.00
C GLU A 86 12.58 -5.73 19.53
N LEU A 87 13.23 -4.71 18.96
CA LEU A 87 13.08 -4.40 17.55
C LEU A 87 13.65 -5.49 16.64
N SER A 88 14.83 -6.01 16.98
CA SER A 88 15.44 -7.07 16.17
C SER A 88 14.58 -8.33 16.20
N SER A 89 14.09 -8.75 17.38
CA SER A 89 13.21 -9.92 17.48
C SER A 89 11.90 -9.75 16.71
N THR A 90 11.33 -8.54 16.67
CA THR A 90 10.13 -8.24 15.85
C THR A 90 10.39 -8.43 14.35
N LEU A 91 11.47 -7.85 13.84
CA LEU A 91 11.83 -7.94 12.42
C LEU A 91 12.24 -9.36 12.02
N PHE A 92 12.98 -10.05 12.88
CA PHE A 92 13.41 -11.43 12.64
C PHE A 92 12.27 -12.43 12.80
N HIS A 93 11.27 -12.20 13.64
CA HIS A 93 10.14 -13.13 13.77
C HIS A 93 9.23 -13.08 12.54
N PHE A 94 8.94 -11.89 12.01
CA PHE A 94 8.10 -11.70 10.82
C PHE A 94 8.88 -11.61 9.51
N TRP A 95 10.13 -12.10 9.48
CA TRP A 95 10.99 -12.01 8.31
C TRP A 95 10.38 -12.56 7.01
N PRO A 96 9.56 -13.66 7.01
CA PRO A 96 8.98 -14.16 5.77
C PRO A 96 7.89 -13.23 5.23
N GLN A 97 7.13 -12.60 6.12
CA GLN A 97 6.10 -11.63 5.77
C GLN A 97 6.76 -10.37 5.17
N TRP A 98 7.81 -9.86 5.82
CA TRP A 98 8.60 -8.74 5.31
C TRP A 98 9.24 -9.05 3.95
N LEU A 99 9.80 -10.24 3.77
CA LEU A 99 10.35 -10.67 2.49
C LEU A 99 9.30 -10.61 1.38
N PHE A 100 8.09 -11.12 1.61
CA PHE A 100 7.02 -11.09 0.62
C PHE A 100 6.58 -9.66 0.27
N ILE A 101 6.46 -8.78 1.27
CA ILE A 101 6.12 -7.36 1.06
C ILE A 101 7.23 -6.63 0.30
N LEU A 102 8.50 -6.93 0.60
CA LEU A 102 9.64 -6.39 -0.14
C LEU A 102 9.65 -6.90 -1.59
N LEU A 103 9.28 -8.16 -1.85
CA LEU A 103 9.14 -8.69 -3.21
C LEU A 103 8.02 -8.00 -3.99
N ILE A 104 6.86 -7.74 -3.37
CA ILE A 104 5.77 -6.96 -3.98
C ILE A 104 6.24 -5.54 -4.31
N THR A 105 6.95 -4.91 -3.38
CA THR A 105 7.48 -3.55 -3.56
C THR A 105 8.55 -3.53 -4.66
N LEU A 106 9.42 -4.53 -4.70
CA LEU A 106 10.40 -4.71 -5.75
C LEU A 106 9.73 -4.91 -7.11
N ALA A 107 8.67 -5.74 -7.19
CA ALA A 107 7.90 -5.91 -8.42
C ALA A 107 7.33 -4.58 -8.91
N TRP A 108 6.79 -3.74 -8.02
CA TRP A 108 6.34 -2.39 -8.36
C TRP A 108 7.47 -1.54 -8.95
N VAL A 109 8.66 -1.53 -8.33
CA VAL A 109 9.83 -0.78 -8.82
C VAL A 109 10.27 -1.31 -10.18
N LEU A 110 10.42 -2.62 -10.34
CA LEU A 110 10.83 -3.25 -11.59
C LEU A 110 9.85 -2.94 -12.72
N ILE A 111 8.54 -3.10 -12.49
CA ILE A 111 7.51 -2.79 -13.49
C ILE A 111 7.57 -1.30 -13.88
N THR A 112 7.74 -0.41 -12.90
CA THR A 112 7.77 1.04 -13.14
C THR A 112 8.99 1.48 -13.96
N PHE A 113 10.17 0.94 -13.66
CA PHE A 113 11.44 1.44 -14.22
C PHE A 113 12.01 0.61 -15.37
N ILE A 114 11.59 -0.65 -15.54
CA ILE A 114 12.07 -1.52 -16.62
C ILE A 114 11.15 -1.48 -17.83
N LEU A 115 9.83 -1.40 -17.60
CA LEU A 115 8.86 -1.44 -18.68
C LEU A 115 9.05 -0.24 -19.62
N LYS A 116 9.24 -0.54 -20.91
CA LYS A 116 9.32 0.43 -21.99
C LYS A 116 8.12 0.24 -22.91
N PHE A 117 7.45 1.33 -23.24
CA PHE A 117 6.35 1.38 -24.21
C PHE A 117 6.54 2.62 -25.08
N ASP A 118 5.78 2.69 -26.18
CA ASP A 118 6.06 3.58 -27.31
C ASP A 118 6.13 5.07 -26.91
N ASP A 119 7.16 5.77 -27.41
CA ASP A 119 7.47 7.19 -27.22
C ASP A 119 7.67 7.72 -25.78
N CYS A 120 7.66 6.84 -24.77
CA CYS A 120 7.79 7.23 -23.36
C CYS A 120 9.13 6.78 -22.75
N PRO A 121 9.77 7.63 -21.92
CA PRO A 121 11.00 7.25 -21.24
C PRO A 121 10.70 6.23 -20.14
N ARG A 122 11.69 5.38 -19.85
CA ARG A 122 11.61 4.43 -18.73
C ARG A 122 11.48 5.19 -17.41
N GLY A 123 10.64 4.68 -16.50
CA GLY A 123 10.43 5.32 -15.19
C GLY A 123 9.63 6.62 -15.23
N TYR A 124 8.95 6.94 -16.34
CA TYR A 124 8.08 8.11 -16.39
C TYR A 124 6.94 7.99 -15.36
N LEU A 125 6.85 8.96 -14.45
CA LEU A 125 5.86 9.01 -13.36
C LEU A 125 5.00 10.30 -13.42
N GLY A 126 4.99 10.95 -14.58
CA GLY A 126 4.35 12.24 -14.80
C GLY A 126 2.93 12.15 -15.38
N PRO A 127 2.25 13.30 -15.46
CA PRO A 127 0.89 13.40 -16.00
C PRO A 127 0.82 13.33 -17.54
N GLY A 128 1.92 13.49 -18.27
CA GLY A 128 1.91 13.61 -19.73
C GLY A 128 1.34 14.96 -20.20
N GLY A 129 0.82 15.00 -21.43
CA GLY A 129 0.22 16.21 -22.01
C GLY A 129 1.23 17.35 -22.16
N LYS A 130 0.87 18.56 -21.71
CA LYS A 130 1.69 19.78 -21.73
C LYS A 130 2.85 19.78 -20.71
N HIS A 131 2.96 18.74 -19.88
CA HIS A 131 4.09 18.59 -18.97
C HIS A 131 5.41 18.45 -19.75
N ASP A 132 6.52 18.96 -19.20
CA ASP A 132 7.83 19.03 -19.86
C ASP A 132 7.75 19.59 -21.29
N TYR A 133 7.07 20.72 -21.45
CA TYR A 133 6.87 21.39 -22.75
C TYR A 133 6.20 20.53 -23.83
N GLY A 134 5.40 19.54 -23.42
CA GLY A 134 4.74 18.65 -24.38
C GLY A 134 5.60 17.52 -24.90
N LYS A 135 6.75 17.24 -24.28
CA LYS A 135 7.66 16.18 -24.73
C LYS A 135 7.05 14.78 -24.67
N TYR A 136 6.11 14.54 -23.74
CA TYR A 136 5.56 13.22 -23.45
C TYR A 136 4.01 13.23 -23.42
N GLN A 137 3.38 13.71 -24.49
CA GLN A 137 1.93 13.96 -24.53
C GLN A 137 1.07 12.73 -24.23
N ASN A 138 1.43 11.56 -24.77
CA ASN A 138 0.65 10.33 -24.65
C ASN A 138 1.10 9.40 -23.50
N CYS A 139 1.97 9.89 -22.62
CA CYS A 139 2.59 9.08 -21.56
C CYS A 139 1.87 9.18 -20.20
N THR A 140 0.61 9.60 -20.17
CA THR A 140 -0.15 9.84 -18.94
C THR A 140 -0.16 8.60 -18.02
N GLY A 141 0.37 8.80 -16.82
CA GLY A 141 0.43 7.78 -15.78
C GLY A 141 1.54 6.74 -15.96
N GLY A 142 2.43 6.90 -16.95
CA GLY A 142 3.58 6.03 -17.14
C GLY A 142 3.22 4.56 -17.32
N ALA A 143 4.03 3.68 -16.71
CA ALA A 143 3.81 2.23 -16.72
C ALA A 143 2.47 1.83 -16.08
N ALA A 144 2.03 2.52 -15.03
CA ALA A 144 0.75 2.25 -14.37
C ALA A 144 -0.43 2.47 -15.33
N GLY A 145 -0.48 3.67 -15.93
CA GLY A 145 -1.52 4.00 -16.91
C GLY A 145 -1.49 3.06 -18.13
N TYR A 146 -0.31 2.67 -18.59
CA TYR A 146 -0.18 1.73 -19.70
C TYR A 146 -0.78 0.34 -19.38
N ILE A 147 -0.44 -0.22 -18.21
CA ILE A 147 -0.94 -1.52 -17.77
C ILE A 147 -2.45 -1.47 -17.54
N ASP A 148 -2.95 -0.41 -16.89
CA ASP A 148 -4.37 -0.24 -16.65
C ASP A 148 -5.15 -0.21 -17.97
N ARG A 149 -4.65 0.51 -18.98
CA ARG A 149 -5.27 0.55 -20.32
C ARG A 149 -5.28 -0.81 -21.02
N LEU A 150 -4.22 -1.60 -20.85
CA LEU A 150 -4.10 -2.94 -21.45
C LEU A 150 -5.08 -3.94 -20.82
N ILE A 151 -5.31 -3.85 -19.51
CA ILE A 151 -6.15 -4.81 -18.77
C ILE A 151 -7.62 -4.38 -18.71
N LEU A 152 -7.89 -3.11 -18.44
CA LEU A 152 -9.25 -2.61 -18.21
C LEU A 152 -9.98 -2.16 -19.46
N ARG A 153 -9.24 -1.87 -20.55
CA ARG A 153 -9.74 -1.27 -21.79
C ARG A 153 -10.35 0.12 -21.57
N ASN A 154 -10.25 0.99 -22.57
CA ASN A 154 -10.66 2.42 -22.48
C ASN A 154 -12.10 2.69 -22.00
N SER A 155 -13.03 1.72 -22.12
CA SER A 155 -14.42 1.87 -21.71
C SER A 155 -14.67 1.77 -20.20
N HIS A 156 -13.72 1.21 -19.43
CA HIS A 156 -13.88 0.95 -18.00
C HIS A 156 -12.95 1.78 -17.12
N MET A 157 -12.36 2.83 -17.69
CA MET A 157 -11.45 3.74 -16.99
C MET A 157 -12.03 5.15 -16.89
N ASP A 158 -11.46 5.95 -16.01
CA ASP A 158 -11.78 7.38 -15.90
C ASP A 158 -11.43 8.13 -17.19
N GLY A 159 -12.46 8.62 -17.89
CA GLY A 159 -12.32 9.36 -19.14
C GLY A 159 -11.83 10.81 -18.96
N HIS A 160 -11.92 11.34 -17.74
CA HIS A 160 -11.49 12.70 -17.40
C HIS A 160 -10.60 12.67 -16.15
N PRO A 161 -9.33 12.20 -16.28
CA PRO A 161 -8.42 12.18 -15.15
C PRO A 161 -8.15 13.61 -14.65
N THR A 162 -7.79 13.76 -13.38
CA THR A 162 -7.51 15.09 -12.77
C THR A 162 -6.39 15.85 -13.48
N CYS A 163 -5.50 15.15 -14.20
CA CYS A 163 -4.46 15.77 -15.01
C CYS A 163 -4.94 16.24 -16.40
N ALA A 164 -6.17 15.91 -16.82
CA ALA A 164 -6.75 16.35 -18.09
C ALA A 164 -6.89 17.88 -18.15
N ASP A 165 -7.45 18.48 -17.11
CA ASP A 165 -7.75 19.92 -17.12
C ASP A 165 -6.48 20.78 -17.08
N ILE A 166 -5.47 20.35 -16.30
CA ILE A 166 -4.23 21.12 -16.08
C ILE A 166 -3.24 20.90 -17.21
N TYR A 167 -3.07 19.65 -17.66
CA TYR A 167 -2.03 19.28 -18.63
C TYR A 167 -2.58 19.01 -20.03
N ASP A 168 -3.88 19.20 -20.27
CA ASP A 168 -4.53 18.95 -21.57
C ASP A 168 -4.26 17.52 -22.07
N THR A 169 -4.37 16.56 -21.14
CA THR A 169 -4.11 15.14 -21.41
C THR A 169 -5.37 14.49 -21.97
N LYS A 170 -5.23 13.79 -23.11
CA LYS A 170 -6.34 13.08 -23.79
C LYS A 170 -6.39 11.59 -23.46
N VAL A 171 -5.38 11.10 -22.76
CA VAL A 171 -5.21 9.68 -22.46
C VAL A 171 -5.91 9.37 -21.13
N PRO A 172 -6.81 8.36 -21.08
CA PRO A 172 -7.47 7.97 -19.84
C PRO A 172 -6.47 7.40 -18.84
N HIS A 173 -6.71 7.69 -17.56
CA HIS A 173 -5.86 7.24 -16.46
C HIS A 173 -6.65 7.07 -15.17
N ASP A 174 -6.49 5.92 -14.52
CA ASP A 174 -7.11 5.62 -13.24
C ASP A 174 -6.13 5.80 -12.08
N PRO A 175 -6.37 6.73 -11.13
CA PRO A 175 -5.57 6.85 -9.91
C PRO A 175 -5.72 5.67 -8.93
N GLU A 176 -6.68 4.79 -9.20
CA GLU A 176 -7.06 3.64 -8.37
C GLU A 176 -6.66 2.31 -9.02
N GLY A 177 -5.83 2.36 -10.07
CA GLY A 177 -5.46 1.23 -10.91
C GLY A 177 -4.61 0.15 -10.23
N LEU A 178 -4.26 -0.86 -11.01
CA LEU A 178 -3.68 -2.12 -10.53
C LEU A 178 -2.33 -1.92 -9.84
N LEU A 179 -1.48 -1.08 -10.41
CA LEU A 179 -0.12 -0.89 -9.90
C LEU A 179 -0.13 -0.25 -8.50
N GLY A 180 -1.12 0.59 -8.21
CA GLY A 180 -1.33 1.19 -6.88
C GLY A 180 -1.74 0.19 -5.80
N ILE A 181 -2.25 -1.00 -6.16
CA ILE A 181 -2.56 -2.07 -5.19
C ILE A 181 -1.27 -2.61 -4.55
N LEU A 182 -0.17 -2.67 -5.30
CA LEU A 182 1.10 -3.19 -4.80
C LEU A 182 1.67 -2.30 -3.69
N THR A 183 1.77 -0.99 -3.94
CA THR A 183 2.21 -0.02 -2.93
C THR A 183 1.16 0.19 -1.84
N GLY A 184 -0.13 0.09 -2.16
CA GLY A 184 -1.21 0.09 -1.17
C GLY A 184 -1.15 -1.11 -0.21
N THR A 185 -0.71 -2.28 -0.69
CA THR A 185 -0.50 -3.47 0.15
C THR A 185 0.63 -3.27 1.14
N LEU A 186 1.73 -2.61 0.72
CA LEU A 186 2.80 -2.19 1.63
C LEU A 186 2.26 -1.28 2.75
N LEU A 187 1.46 -0.26 2.40
CA LEU A 187 0.87 0.62 3.41
C LEU A 187 -0.06 -0.14 4.38
N CYS A 188 -0.90 -1.02 3.84
CA CYS A 188 -1.81 -1.84 4.64
C CYS A 188 -1.04 -2.73 5.62
N TYR A 189 0.05 -3.35 5.17
CA TYR A 189 0.91 -4.17 6.00
C TYR A 189 1.64 -3.36 7.08
N LEU A 190 2.12 -2.14 6.78
CA LEU A 190 2.65 -1.24 7.80
C LEU A 190 1.61 -0.92 8.89
N GLY A 191 0.34 -0.78 8.51
CA GLY A 191 -0.78 -0.67 9.47
C GLY A 191 -0.99 -1.93 10.31
N VAL A 192 -0.82 -3.12 9.74
CA VAL A 192 -0.84 -4.38 10.49
C VAL A 192 0.27 -4.40 11.56
N GLN A 193 1.48 -3.95 11.20
CA GLN A 193 2.60 -3.85 12.15
C GLN A 193 2.33 -2.84 13.27
N ALA A 194 1.64 -1.73 12.96
CA ALA A 194 1.18 -0.77 13.96
C ALA A 194 0.21 -1.42 14.95
N GLY A 195 -0.81 -2.11 14.45
CA GLY A 195 -1.81 -2.81 15.26
C GLY A 195 -1.23 -3.97 16.08
N HIS A 196 -0.27 -4.69 15.51
CA HIS A 196 0.44 -5.75 16.23
C HIS A 196 1.23 -5.17 17.42
N SER A 197 1.95 -4.07 17.21
CA SER A 197 2.69 -3.38 18.28
C SER A 197 1.77 -2.95 19.42
N PHE A 198 0.60 -2.41 19.08
CA PHE A 198 -0.44 -2.02 20.05
C PHE A 198 -1.03 -3.21 20.81
N ALA A 199 -1.41 -4.27 20.10
CA ALA A 199 -2.08 -5.43 20.70
C ALA A 199 -1.16 -6.24 21.63
N HIS A 200 0.17 -6.17 21.44
CA HIS A 200 1.11 -7.03 22.14
C HIS A 200 1.88 -6.33 23.27
N SER A 201 1.99 -5.01 23.25
CA SER A 201 2.71 -4.25 24.28
C SER A 201 1.76 -3.54 25.23
N THR A 202 1.86 -3.82 26.53
CA THR A 202 1.10 -3.11 27.58
C THR A 202 1.74 -1.78 27.98
N ARG A 203 2.96 -1.49 27.51
CA ARG A 203 3.70 -0.27 27.87
C ARG A 203 3.66 0.75 26.75
N ILE A 204 3.05 1.91 27.05
CA ILE A 204 2.96 3.05 26.13
C ILE A 204 4.31 3.43 25.50
N ARG A 205 5.38 3.50 26.32
CA ARG A 205 6.73 3.88 25.85
C ARG A 205 7.27 2.93 24.77
N ARG A 206 6.95 1.64 24.82
CA ARG A 206 7.42 0.65 23.85
C ARG A 206 6.64 0.72 22.55
N VAL A 207 5.32 0.87 22.63
CA VAL A 207 4.46 1.07 21.46
C VAL A 207 4.88 2.33 20.70
N CYS A 208 5.02 3.45 21.41
CA CYS A 208 5.45 4.72 20.82
C CYS A 208 6.87 4.60 20.23
N ALA A 209 7.81 3.94 20.89
CA ALA A 209 9.16 3.77 20.36
C ALA A 209 9.16 3.00 19.03
N HIS A 210 8.40 1.90 18.92
CA HIS A 210 8.27 1.15 17.66
C HIS A 210 7.70 2.03 16.55
N TRP A 211 6.58 2.70 16.82
CA TRP A 211 5.94 3.57 15.82
C TRP A 211 6.84 4.72 15.39
N LEU A 212 7.55 5.37 16.30
CA LEU A 212 8.51 6.43 15.96
C LEU A 212 9.66 5.91 15.10
N ILE A 213 10.18 4.70 15.38
CA ILE A 213 11.26 4.12 14.58
C ILE A 213 10.77 3.76 13.18
N PHE A 214 9.62 3.07 13.05
CA PHE A 214 9.03 2.78 11.74
C PHE A 214 8.67 4.06 11.00
N GLY A 215 8.13 5.06 11.71
CA GLY A 215 7.79 6.36 11.18
C GLY A 215 9.00 7.10 10.61
N PHE A 216 10.10 7.11 11.36
CA PHE A 216 11.37 7.70 10.95
C PHE A 216 11.96 6.97 9.73
N ILE A 217 12.05 5.64 9.77
CA ILE A 217 12.60 4.84 8.66
C ILE A 217 11.80 5.07 7.37
N CYS A 218 10.47 4.94 7.42
CA CYS A 218 9.62 5.12 6.25
C CYS A 218 9.68 6.57 5.74
N GLY A 219 9.59 7.54 6.64
CA GLY A 219 9.67 8.96 6.29
C GLY A 219 11.01 9.33 5.65
N SER A 220 12.13 8.89 6.21
CA SER A 220 13.47 9.15 5.67
C SER A 220 13.67 8.50 4.31
N ILE A 221 13.26 7.24 4.10
CA ILE A 221 13.36 6.58 2.80
C ILE A 221 12.48 7.30 1.77
N GLY A 222 11.24 7.64 2.14
CA GLY A 222 10.33 8.35 1.25
C GLY A 222 10.83 9.74 0.83
N LEU A 223 11.41 10.49 1.77
CA LEU A 223 12.05 11.80 1.51
C LEU A 223 13.32 11.66 0.66
N LEU A 224 14.12 10.62 0.87
CA LEU A 224 15.31 10.34 0.07
C LEU A 224 14.92 10.03 -1.38
N LEU A 225 13.93 9.16 -1.60
CA LEU A 225 13.43 8.81 -2.92
C LEU A 225 12.84 10.00 -3.69
N SER A 226 12.20 10.91 -2.97
CA SER A 226 11.67 12.15 -3.54
C SER A 226 12.67 13.30 -3.56
N LYS A 227 13.93 13.10 -3.13
CA LYS A 227 14.92 14.19 -2.95
C LYS A 227 14.30 15.44 -2.27
N GLY A 228 13.41 15.25 -1.29
CA GLY A 228 12.69 16.34 -0.60
C GLY A 228 11.60 17.05 -1.41
N GLY A 229 11.13 16.46 -2.52
CA GLY A 229 10.06 17.03 -3.37
C GLY A 229 10.58 17.89 -4.54
N ASN A 230 11.88 17.85 -4.83
CA ASN A 230 12.47 18.60 -5.93
C ASN A 230 12.06 18.05 -7.30
N SER A 231 12.10 18.91 -8.34
CA SER A 231 11.69 18.55 -9.70
C SER A 231 12.49 17.38 -10.33
N ASP A 232 13.72 17.13 -9.86
CA ASP A 232 14.60 16.04 -10.31
C ASP A 232 14.56 14.80 -9.38
N SER A 233 13.40 14.52 -8.79
CA SER A 233 13.19 13.36 -7.92
C SER A 233 13.37 12.03 -8.66
N TRP A 234 13.96 11.00 -8.00
CA TRP A 234 13.96 9.65 -8.57
C TRP A 234 12.56 9.03 -8.60
N ILE A 235 11.81 9.18 -7.51
CA ILE A 235 10.39 8.83 -7.43
C ILE A 235 9.64 10.04 -6.85
N PRO A 236 8.99 10.88 -7.67
CA PRO A 236 8.26 12.03 -7.18
C PRO A 236 7.08 11.61 -6.28
N ILE A 237 6.71 12.48 -5.35
CA ILE A 237 5.54 12.29 -4.49
C ILE A 237 4.30 12.47 -5.36
N ASN A 238 3.72 11.35 -5.79
CA ASN A 238 2.58 11.35 -6.71
C ASN A 238 1.43 10.56 -6.09
N LYS A 239 0.39 11.30 -5.68
CA LYS A 239 -0.84 10.76 -5.10
C LYS A 239 -1.64 9.93 -6.11
N ASN A 240 -1.71 10.37 -7.36
CA ASN A 240 -2.51 9.68 -8.39
C ASN A 240 -1.88 8.33 -8.75
N LEU A 241 -0.55 8.22 -8.71
CA LEU A 241 0.13 6.96 -8.98
C LEU A 241 0.34 6.07 -7.75
N TRP A 242 -0.04 6.55 -6.56
CA TRP A 242 0.32 5.91 -5.29
C TRP A 242 1.80 5.55 -5.26
N SER A 243 2.65 6.53 -5.61
CA SER A 243 4.08 6.31 -5.77
C SER A 243 4.69 5.79 -4.45
N LEU A 244 5.76 5.01 -4.57
CA LEU A 244 6.43 4.44 -3.40
C LEU A 244 6.88 5.53 -2.40
N SER A 245 7.40 6.66 -2.89
CA SER A 245 7.78 7.78 -2.02
C SER A 245 6.57 8.40 -1.31
N PHE A 246 5.44 8.57 -2.00
CA PHE A 246 4.19 9.04 -1.39
C PHE A 246 3.71 8.09 -0.29
N VAL A 247 3.67 6.78 -0.56
CA VAL A 247 3.21 5.77 0.41
C VAL A 247 4.10 5.72 1.65
N LEU A 248 5.43 5.78 1.48
CA LEU A 248 6.37 5.73 2.61
C LEU A 248 6.30 6.99 3.47
N ILE A 249 6.15 8.17 2.87
CA ILE A 249 5.94 9.43 3.62
C ILE A 249 4.60 9.39 4.35
N LEU A 250 3.54 8.92 3.68
CA LEU A 250 2.21 8.78 4.28
C LEU A 250 2.24 7.83 5.48
N ALA A 251 2.90 6.68 5.36
CA ALA A 251 3.10 5.76 6.48
C ALA A 251 3.89 6.41 7.62
N GLY A 252 4.97 7.13 7.28
CA GLY A 252 5.80 7.88 8.23
C GLY A 252 4.98 8.85 9.08
N LEU A 253 4.19 9.71 8.41
CA LEU A 253 3.30 10.67 9.05
C LEU A 253 2.18 9.98 9.85
N ALA A 254 1.61 8.88 9.33
CA ALA A 254 0.58 8.13 10.03
C ALA A 254 1.09 7.56 11.36
N PHE A 255 2.31 7.01 11.40
CA PHE A 255 2.93 6.54 12.64
C PHE A 255 3.16 7.69 13.64
N LEU A 256 3.62 8.85 13.17
CA LEU A 256 3.81 10.03 14.03
C LEU A 256 2.49 10.51 14.63
N ILE A 257 1.45 10.64 13.80
CA ILE A 257 0.10 11.07 14.24
C ILE A 257 -0.48 10.04 15.21
N LEU A 258 -0.36 8.74 14.91
CA LEU A 258 -0.80 7.67 15.79
C LEU A 258 -0.09 7.71 17.14
N THR A 259 1.22 7.99 17.15
CA THR A 259 1.99 8.18 18.39
C THR A 259 1.49 9.37 19.21
N ILE A 260 1.22 10.50 18.56
CA ILE A 260 0.69 11.71 19.22
C ILE A 260 -0.67 11.42 19.84
N PHE A 261 -1.60 10.85 19.08
CA PHE A 261 -2.93 10.53 19.61
C PHE A 261 -2.89 9.52 20.74
N TYR A 262 -2.01 8.53 20.67
CA TYR A 262 -1.88 7.56 21.73
C TYR A 262 -1.37 8.20 23.03
N LEU A 263 -0.38 9.10 22.97
CA LEU A 263 0.13 9.85 24.13
C LEU A 263 -0.84 10.90 24.69
N LEU A 264 -1.81 11.37 23.88
CA LEU A 264 -2.79 12.37 24.31
C LEU A 264 -4.04 11.74 24.95
N ILE A 265 -4.40 10.52 24.52
CA ILE A 265 -5.61 9.83 24.96
C ILE A 265 -5.33 8.93 26.17
N ASP A 266 -4.14 8.33 26.24
CA ASP A 266 -3.68 7.38 27.27
C ASP A 266 -2.53 7.99 28.08
#